data_AF-A0A6P6AHV0-F1
#
_entry.id   AF-A0A6P6AHV0-F1
#
_cell.length_a   1.000
_cell.length_b   1.000
_cell.length_c   1.000
_cell.angle_alpha   90.00
_cell.angle_beta   90.00
_cell.angle_gamma   90.00
#
_symmetry.space_group_name_H-M   'P 1'
#
loop_
_entity.id
_entity.type
_entity.pdbx_description
1 polymer ?
#
loop_
_entity_poly.entity_id
_entity_poly.type
_entity_poly.pdbx_seq_one_letter_code
_entity_poly.pdbx_strand_id
1 'polypeptide(L)'
;MASDDQIIKVVGDRFCVPYTMELLVKRKIQSLSNAHYDVIDTTGNVLLQVDGGVWNFHKKRVMKDPAGLPVITLREKQALSWKQQWLIHQGESSEKKHFVCSVQRSSALHIKNNLDVYLANRYKEDGRDFRVTGSFASLSFKVRKGNSIIAEVSHNFTWGSCKGKESFKVKVYPEVDYAFIAALVVIMHENDNA
;
A
#
# COMPACT_ATOMS: atom_id res chain seq x y z
N MET A 1 -19.76 -23.81 -12.57
CA MET A 1 -18.69 -23.60 -11.56
C MET A 1 -18.87 -22.18 -11.07
N ALA A 2 -19.41 -22.00 -9.86
CA ALA A 2 -19.59 -20.66 -9.30
C ALA A 2 -18.20 -20.07 -9.05
N SER A 3 -17.85 -19.01 -9.76
CA SER A 3 -16.80 -18.11 -9.29
C SER A 3 -17.34 -17.50 -8.00
N ASP A 4 -16.78 -17.87 -6.86
CA ASP A 4 -16.97 -17.08 -5.64
C ASP A 4 -16.40 -15.69 -5.96
N ASP A 5 -17.27 -14.74 -6.29
CA ASP A 5 -16.99 -13.30 -6.30
C ASP A 5 -16.69 -12.90 -4.85
N GLN A 6 -15.46 -13.20 -4.45
CA GLN A 6 -15.00 -12.98 -3.10
C GLN A 6 -14.37 -11.60 -3.02
N ILE A 7 -15.17 -10.63 -2.58
CA ILE A 7 -14.73 -9.29 -2.21
C ILE A 7 -13.44 -9.37 -1.37
N ILE A 8 -12.38 -8.73 -1.87
CA ILE A 8 -11.08 -8.64 -1.19
C ILE A 8 -11.09 -7.40 -0.31
N LYS A 9 -11.80 -7.52 0.82
CA LYS A 9 -11.90 -6.50 1.86
C LYS A 9 -10.78 -6.65 2.89
N VAL A 10 -9.92 -5.63 3.01
CA VAL A 10 -8.79 -5.66 3.96
C VAL A 10 -8.91 -4.53 4.97
N VAL A 11 -9.18 -3.31 4.51
CA VAL A 11 -9.36 -2.11 5.34
C VAL A 11 -10.84 -1.86 5.62
N GLY A 12 -11.72 -2.08 4.64
CA GLY A 12 -13.16 -2.01 4.84
C GLY A 12 -13.98 -1.96 3.55
N ASP A 13 -15.23 -2.40 3.64
CA ASP A 13 -16.13 -2.63 2.49
C ASP A 13 -16.40 -1.36 1.68
N ARG A 14 -16.37 -0.18 2.33
CA ARG A 14 -16.53 1.12 1.66
C ARG A 14 -15.42 1.47 0.66
N PHE A 15 -14.30 0.75 0.71
CA PHE A 15 -13.17 0.92 -0.21
C PHE A 15 -13.19 -0.11 -1.35
N CYS A 16 -14.28 -0.87 -1.50
CA CYS A 16 -14.46 -1.83 -2.58
C CYS A 16 -15.52 -1.30 -3.56
N VAL A 17 -15.25 -1.37 -4.85
CA VAL A 17 -16.18 -0.97 -5.91
C VAL A 17 -16.38 -2.13 -6.91
N PRO A 18 -17.56 -2.28 -7.53
CA PRO A 18 -17.88 -3.44 -8.38
C PRO A 18 -17.27 -3.35 -9.80
N TYR A 19 -16.40 -2.38 -10.05
CA TYR A 19 -15.78 -2.14 -11.35
C TYR A 19 -14.28 -1.91 -11.18
N THR A 20 -13.54 -2.03 -12.30
CA THR A 20 -12.10 -1.70 -12.29
C THR A 20 -11.94 -0.21 -12.07
N MET A 21 -11.15 0.18 -11.07
CA MET A 21 -10.87 1.56 -10.72
C MET A 21 -9.45 1.93 -11.15
N GLU A 22 -9.32 3.03 -11.88
CA GLU A 22 -8.02 3.65 -12.15
C GLU A 22 -7.81 4.81 -11.18
N LEU A 23 -6.63 4.82 -10.56
CA LEU A 23 -6.22 5.79 -9.56
C LEU A 23 -4.86 6.38 -9.93
N LEU A 24 -4.64 7.60 -9.49
CA LEU A 24 -3.36 8.28 -9.55
C LEU A 24 -2.89 8.53 -8.12
N VAL A 25 -1.78 7.90 -7.74
CA VAL A 25 -1.12 8.17 -6.46
C VAL A 25 -0.02 9.18 -6.70
N LYS A 26 -0.17 10.41 -6.17
CA LYS A 26 0.83 11.46 -6.28
C LYS A 26 1.59 11.60 -4.98
N ARG A 27 2.91 11.53 -5.03
CA ARG A 27 3.79 11.86 -3.91
C ARG A 27 4.28 13.29 -4.03
N LYS A 28 4.29 13.99 -2.90
CA LYS A 28 4.95 15.29 -2.73
C LYS A 28 5.82 15.24 -1.48
N ILE A 29 7.13 15.45 -1.64
CA ILE A 29 8.03 15.68 -0.50
C ILE A 29 7.70 17.06 0.07
N GLN A 30 7.34 17.12 1.35
CA GLN A 30 7.01 18.37 2.06
C GLN A 30 8.21 18.89 2.86
N SER A 31 9.05 18.01 3.39
CA SER A 31 10.28 18.35 4.11
C SER A 31 11.30 17.21 4.03
N LEU A 32 12.49 17.37 4.62
CA LEU A 32 13.53 16.33 4.67
C LEU A 32 13.03 14.99 5.25
N SER A 33 12.04 15.02 6.14
CA SER A 33 11.53 13.83 6.84
C SER A 33 10.06 13.52 6.56
N ASN A 34 9.33 14.38 5.85
CA ASN A 34 7.88 14.23 5.61
C ASN A 34 7.56 14.12 4.11
N ALA A 35 6.74 13.12 3.79
CA ALA A 35 6.16 12.93 2.47
C ALA A 35 4.63 12.88 2.61
N HIS A 36 3.96 13.48 1.63
CA HIS A 36 2.52 13.48 1.50
C HIS A 36 2.14 12.72 0.23
N TYR A 37 1.07 11.94 0.30
CA TYR A 37 0.52 11.24 -0.84
C TYR A 37 -0.96 11.57 -1.00
N ASP A 38 -1.37 11.90 -2.22
CA ASP A 38 -2.77 11.98 -2.63
C ASP A 38 -3.13 10.76 -3.47
N VAL A 39 -4.23 10.08 -3.14
CA VAL A 39 -4.85 9.04 -3.97
C VAL A 39 -6.04 9.67 -4.68
N ILE A 40 -5.96 9.76 -6.00
CA ILE A 40 -6.88 10.56 -6.82
C ILE A 40 -7.58 9.65 -7.82
N ASP A 41 -8.88 9.83 -8.04
CA ASP A 41 -9.61 9.15 -9.11
C ASP A 41 -9.35 9.78 -10.50
N THR A 42 -9.92 9.19 -11.54
CA THR A 42 -9.80 9.69 -12.92
C THR A 42 -10.48 11.04 -13.17
N THR A 43 -11.40 11.45 -12.30
CA THR A 43 -12.10 12.74 -12.38
C THR A 43 -11.36 13.86 -11.64
N GLY A 44 -10.33 13.52 -10.87
CA GLY A 44 -9.51 14.46 -10.12
C GLY A 44 -9.91 14.61 -8.65
N ASN A 45 -10.83 13.81 -8.13
CA ASN A 45 -11.21 13.85 -6.72
C ASN A 45 -10.17 13.12 -5.88
N VAL A 46 -9.77 13.74 -4.76
CA VAL A 46 -8.93 13.11 -3.76
C VAL A 46 -9.80 12.16 -2.93
N LEU A 47 -9.48 10.88 -2.97
CA LEU A 47 -10.21 9.83 -2.25
C LEU A 47 -9.56 9.52 -0.89
N LEU A 48 -8.24 9.60 -0.82
CA LEU A 48 -7.45 9.31 0.37
C LEU A 48 -6.21 10.20 0.39
N GLN A 49 -5.78 10.58 1.58
CA GLN A 49 -4.54 11.30 1.80
C GLN A 49 -3.67 10.52 2.77
N VAL A 50 -2.36 10.46 2.52
CA VAL A 50 -1.42 9.78 3.41
C VAL A 50 -0.35 10.76 3.83
N ASP A 51 -0.29 11.01 5.13
CA ASP A 51 0.66 11.91 5.77
C ASP A 51 1.57 11.14 6.71
N GLY A 52 2.76 11.69 6.95
CA GLY A 52 3.57 11.29 8.08
C GLY A 52 5.04 11.65 7.90
N GLY A 53 5.82 11.32 8.92
CA GLY A 53 7.25 11.57 8.97
C GLY A 53 8.09 10.35 9.32
N VAL A 54 9.40 10.47 9.12
CA VAL A 54 10.43 9.52 9.62
C VAL A 54 10.91 9.92 11.03
N TRP A 55 10.11 10.70 11.77
CA TRP A 55 10.51 11.23 13.08
C TRP A 55 10.67 10.09 14.11
N ASN A 56 11.72 10.15 14.94
CA ASN A 56 12.11 9.14 15.94
C ASN A 56 12.52 7.76 15.39
N PHE A 57 13.10 7.69 14.18
CA PHE A 57 13.55 6.44 13.53
C PHE A 57 12.46 5.41 13.22
N HIS A 58 11.20 5.67 13.59
CA HIS A 58 10.06 4.84 13.27
C HIS A 58 9.27 5.50 12.15
N LYS A 59 9.26 4.91 10.94
CA LYS A 59 8.40 5.39 9.88
C LYS A 59 6.94 5.15 10.27
N LYS A 60 6.18 6.23 10.47
CA LYS A 60 4.73 6.22 10.66
C LYS A 60 4.07 7.00 9.53
N ARG A 61 3.05 6.40 8.94
CA ARG A 61 2.16 7.05 7.97
C ARG A 61 0.71 6.83 8.39
N VAL A 62 -0.12 7.86 8.25
CA VAL A 62 -1.55 7.81 8.55
C VAL A 62 -2.30 8.13 7.27
N MET A 63 -3.13 7.19 6.84
CA MET A 63 -4.06 7.38 5.74
C MET A 63 -5.37 7.93 6.28
N LYS A 64 -5.91 8.96 5.64
CA LYS A 64 -7.15 9.64 5.99
C LYS A 64 -8.10 9.65 4.80
N ASP A 65 -9.39 9.69 5.10
CA ASP A 65 -10.44 9.93 4.12
C ASP A 65 -10.56 11.43 3.78
N PRO A 66 -11.43 11.83 2.83
CA PRO A 66 -11.57 13.24 2.43
C PRO A 66 -12.11 14.15 3.53
N ALA A 67 -12.72 13.59 4.58
CA ALA A 67 -13.16 14.34 5.76
C ALA A 67 -12.02 14.51 6.80
N GLY A 68 -10.83 13.96 6.53
CA GLY A 68 -9.68 14.01 7.42
C GLY A 68 -9.71 12.97 8.53
N LEU A 69 -10.66 12.03 8.51
CA LEU A 69 -10.74 10.98 9.52
C LEU A 69 -9.73 9.87 9.22
N PRO A 70 -9.01 9.36 10.24
CA PRO A 70 -8.02 8.32 10.03
C PRO A 70 -8.65 7.00 9.62
N VAL A 71 -8.16 6.43 8.52
CA VAL A 71 -8.60 5.15 7.94
C VAL A 71 -7.71 4.03 8.44
N ILE A 72 -6.40 4.14 8.22
CA ILE A 72 -5.39 3.18 8.67
C ILE A 72 -4.08 3.88 9.02
N THR A 73 -3.28 3.23 9.84
CA THR A 73 -1.93 3.63 10.18
C THR A 73 -0.93 2.55 9.78
N LEU A 74 0.07 2.96 8.99
CA LEU A 74 1.20 2.16 8.56
C LEU A 74 2.39 2.46 9.48
N ARG A 75 2.96 1.43 10.11
CA ARG A 75 4.15 1.57 10.96
C ARG A 75 5.21 0.58 10.56
N GLU A 76 6.42 1.07 10.37
CA GLU A 76 7.59 0.20 10.25
C GLU A 76 7.91 -0.38 11.64
N LYS A 77 7.98 -1.70 11.71
CA LYS A 77 8.48 -2.45 12.86
C LYS A 77 9.96 -2.73 12.62
N GLN A 78 10.85 -2.05 13.34
CA GLN A 78 12.28 -2.34 13.24
C GLN A 78 12.59 -3.74 13.78
N ALA A 79 13.19 -4.58 12.93
CA ALA A 79 13.94 -5.76 13.34
C ALA A 79 15.10 -5.97 12.36
N LEU A 80 16.21 -5.23 12.49
CA LEU A 80 17.35 -5.26 11.55
C LEU A 80 16.99 -4.81 10.11
N SER A 81 17.96 -4.24 9.38
CA SER A 81 17.76 -3.70 8.01
C SER A 81 17.18 -4.73 7.02
N TRP A 82 17.47 -6.02 7.21
CA TRP A 82 17.02 -7.10 6.33
C TRP A 82 15.62 -7.67 6.66
N LYS A 83 15.01 -7.31 7.80
CA LYS A 83 13.62 -7.72 8.14
C LYS A 83 12.67 -6.51 8.21
N GLN A 84 12.78 -5.57 7.27
CA GLN A 84 11.79 -4.50 7.14
C GLN A 84 10.37 -5.10 7.05
N GLN A 85 9.62 -4.89 8.13
CA GLN A 85 8.24 -5.33 8.28
C GLN A 85 7.39 -4.11 8.60
N TRP A 86 6.30 -3.96 7.88
CA TRP A 86 5.28 -2.94 8.13
C TRP A 86 4.06 -3.58 8.78
N LEU A 87 3.50 -2.90 9.77
CA LEU A 87 2.24 -3.26 10.40
C LEU A 87 1.18 -2.22 10.02
N ILE A 88 0.03 -2.70 9.59
CA ILE A 88 -1.13 -1.88 9.25
C ILE A 88 -2.16 -2.06 10.36
N HIS A 89 -2.65 -0.95 10.91
CA HIS A 89 -3.70 -0.93 11.92
C HIS A 89 -4.87 -0.05 11.47
N GLN A 90 -6.08 -0.36 11.90
CA GLN A 90 -7.27 0.45 11.69
C GLN A 90 -7.15 1.79 12.43
N GLY A 91 -7.64 2.87 11.80
CA GLY A 91 -7.66 4.22 12.35
C GLY A 91 -6.26 4.71 12.71
N GLU A 92 -6.16 5.50 13.77
CA GLU A 92 -4.88 5.98 14.31
C GLU A 92 -4.34 5.13 15.47
N SER A 93 -4.60 3.82 15.44
CA SER A 93 -4.20 2.93 16.53
C SER A 93 -2.86 2.22 16.31
N SER A 94 -2.34 1.64 17.39
CA SER A 94 -1.28 0.62 17.40
C SER A 94 -1.62 -0.57 18.28
N GLU A 95 -2.89 -0.69 18.68
CA GLU A 95 -3.34 -1.79 19.52
C GLU A 95 -3.55 -3.05 18.68
N LYS A 96 -3.22 -4.21 19.26
CA LYS A 96 -3.37 -5.53 18.61
C LYS A 96 -4.79 -5.78 18.09
N LYS A 97 -5.83 -5.27 18.78
CA LYS A 97 -7.24 -5.43 18.38
C LYS A 97 -7.58 -4.71 17.06
N HIS A 98 -6.79 -3.73 16.68
CA HIS A 98 -6.94 -2.98 15.43
C HIS A 98 -5.94 -3.42 14.36
N PHE A 99 -5.20 -4.51 14.59
CA PHE A 99 -4.27 -5.04 13.60
C PHE A 99 -5.02 -5.55 12.37
N VAL A 100 -4.63 -5.07 11.18
CA VAL A 100 -5.24 -5.45 9.90
C VAL A 100 -4.39 -6.49 9.20
N CYS A 101 -3.13 -6.15 8.93
CA CYS A 101 -2.19 -7.03 8.27
C CYS A 101 -0.73 -6.59 8.50
N SER A 102 0.20 -7.49 8.18
CA SER A 102 1.61 -7.17 8.08
C SER A 102 2.13 -7.37 6.67
N VAL A 103 3.10 -6.55 6.29
CA VAL A 103 3.75 -6.57 4.98
C VAL A 103 5.26 -6.67 5.21
N GLN A 104 5.91 -7.65 4.59
CA GLN A 104 7.35 -7.87 4.77
C GLN A 104 8.00 -8.31 3.46
N ARG A 105 9.32 -8.12 3.33
CA ARG A 105 10.07 -8.62 2.17
C ARG A 105 9.99 -10.14 2.10
N SER A 106 9.79 -10.67 0.88
CA SER A 106 9.71 -12.13 0.64
C SER A 106 11.03 -12.86 0.88
N SER A 107 12.17 -12.20 0.70
CA SER A 107 13.51 -12.78 0.93
C SER A 107 14.55 -11.67 1.06
N ALA A 108 15.56 -11.89 1.90
CA ALA A 108 16.68 -10.97 2.10
C ALA A 108 17.73 -11.04 0.97
N LEU A 109 17.69 -12.07 0.11
CA LEU A 109 18.75 -12.39 -0.86
C LEU A 109 18.37 -12.08 -2.32
N HIS A 110 17.15 -11.62 -2.59
CA HIS A 110 16.67 -11.42 -3.96
C HIS A 110 16.87 -9.97 -4.40
N ILE A 111 17.39 -9.79 -5.63
CA ILE A 111 17.47 -8.50 -6.34
C ILE A 111 16.07 -7.88 -6.58
N LYS A 112 15.01 -8.69 -6.54
CA LYS A 112 13.61 -8.25 -6.71
C LYS A 112 12.98 -7.94 -5.35
N ASN A 113 12.57 -6.69 -5.15
CA ASN A 113 11.85 -6.22 -3.95
C ASN A 113 10.39 -6.71 -3.93
N ASN A 114 10.22 -8.02 -3.80
CA ASN A 114 8.90 -8.63 -3.61
C ASN A 114 8.48 -8.51 -2.14
N LEU A 115 7.19 -8.27 -1.91
CA LEU A 115 6.59 -8.25 -0.58
C LEU A 115 5.55 -9.36 -0.45
N ASP A 116 5.49 -9.97 0.72
CA ASP A 116 4.40 -10.86 1.12
C ASP A 116 3.55 -10.17 2.19
N VAL A 117 2.23 -10.34 2.08
CA VAL A 117 1.24 -9.75 2.97
C VAL A 117 0.54 -10.86 3.74
N TYR A 118 0.39 -10.67 5.05
CA TYR A 118 -0.24 -11.60 5.98
C TYR A 118 -1.35 -10.88 6.74
N LEU A 119 -2.59 -11.33 6.58
CA LEU A 119 -3.75 -10.77 7.27
C LEU A 119 -3.77 -11.20 8.75
N ALA A 120 -4.53 -10.46 9.57
CA ALA A 120 -4.65 -10.74 11.01
C ALA A 120 -5.26 -12.10 11.36
N ASN A 121 -6.02 -12.72 10.44
CA ASN A 121 -6.76 -13.94 10.72
C ASN A 121 -5.87 -15.20 10.57
N ARG A 122 -5.49 -15.79 11.71
CA ARG A 122 -4.51 -16.89 11.82
C ARG A 122 -5.14 -18.29 11.89
N TYR A 123 -5.90 -18.69 10.87
CA TYR A 123 -6.27 -20.10 10.68
C TYR A 123 -5.56 -20.74 9.47
N LYS A 124 -4.45 -20.17 9.01
CA LYS A 124 -3.60 -20.76 7.97
C LYS A 124 -2.24 -21.09 8.56
N GLU A 125 -1.86 -22.36 8.47
CA GLU A 125 -0.59 -22.86 9.00
C GLU A 125 0.63 -22.38 8.22
N ASP A 126 0.55 -22.14 6.90
CA ASP A 126 1.72 -21.61 6.17
C ASP A 126 1.39 -21.06 4.77
N GLY A 127 0.82 -19.86 4.68
CA GLY A 127 0.60 -19.24 3.38
C GLY A 127 0.29 -17.75 3.47
N ARG A 128 1.18 -16.92 2.92
CA ARG A 128 0.94 -15.51 2.57
C ARG A 128 -0.42 -15.33 1.89
N ASP A 129 -1.15 -14.27 2.23
CA ASP A 129 -2.45 -13.98 1.64
C ASP A 129 -2.34 -13.25 0.31
N PHE A 130 -1.36 -12.33 0.22
CA PHE A 130 -1.07 -11.60 -1.01
C PHE A 130 0.43 -11.55 -1.30
N ARG A 131 0.74 -11.40 -2.59
CA ARG A 131 2.10 -11.22 -3.08
C ARG A 131 2.19 -9.98 -3.94
N VAL A 132 3.12 -9.10 -3.60
CA VAL A 132 3.54 -7.97 -4.42
C VAL A 132 4.79 -8.37 -5.17
N THR A 133 4.73 -8.37 -6.50
CA THR A 133 5.91 -8.64 -7.34
C THR A 133 6.18 -7.46 -8.26
N GLY A 134 7.41 -7.00 -8.32
CA GLY A 134 7.73 -5.87 -9.18
C GLY A 134 9.23 -5.71 -9.41
N SER A 135 9.55 -4.76 -10.28
CA SER A 135 10.91 -4.29 -10.47
C SER A 135 11.02 -2.91 -9.84
N PHE A 136 11.96 -2.80 -8.92
CA PHE A 136 12.30 -1.58 -8.21
C PHE A 136 12.76 -0.47 -9.15
N ALA A 137 13.66 -0.79 -10.09
CA ALA A 137 14.20 0.17 -11.05
C ALA A 137 13.11 0.83 -11.93
N SER A 138 12.00 0.12 -12.16
CA SER A 138 10.87 0.63 -12.94
C SER A 138 9.72 1.17 -12.08
N LEU A 139 9.82 1.06 -10.75
CA LEU A 139 8.78 1.44 -9.80
C LEU A 139 7.39 0.88 -10.16
N SER A 140 7.39 -0.31 -10.77
CA SER A 140 6.21 -0.96 -11.32
C SER A 140 6.06 -2.34 -10.70
N PHE A 141 4.86 -2.63 -10.21
CA PHE A 141 4.58 -3.87 -9.48
C PHE A 141 3.13 -4.31 -9.67
N LYS A 142 2.89 -5.59 -9.38
CA LYS A 142 1.57 -6.21 -9.42
C LYS A 142 1.27 -6.83 -8.08
N VAL A 143 0.04 -6.65 -7.60
CA VAL A 143 -0.47 -7.28 -6.39
C VAL A 143 -1.28 -8.50 -6.80
N ARG A 144 -1.03 -9.65 -6.16
CA ARG A 144 -1.70 -10.92 -6.45
C ARG A 144 -2.30 -11.55 -5.20
N LYS A 145 -3.45 -12.21 -5.38
CA LYS A 145 -4.06 -13.17 -4.45
C LYS A 145 -3.98 -14.54 -5.11
N GLY A 146 -3.15 -15.44 -4.58
CA GLY A 146 -2.80 -16.68 -5.29
C GLY A 146 -2.16 -16.38 -6.66
N ASN A 147 -2.78 -16.89 -7.73
CA ASN A 147 -2.34 -16.66 -9.11
C ASN A 147 -3.03 -15.46 -9.78
N SER A 148 -4.08 -14.91 -9.19
CA SER A 148 -4.86 -13.81 -9.76
C SER A 148 -4.22 -12.46 -9.47
N ILE A 149 -4.13 -11.61 -10.50
CA ILE A 149 -3.72 -10.20 -10.34
C ILE A 149 -4.94 -9.41 -9.86
N ILE A 150 -4.77 -8.67 -8.77
CA ILE A 150 -5.83 -7.88 -8.13
C ILE A 150 -5.56 -6.37 -8.22
N ALA A 151 -4.31 -5.99 -8.48
CA ALA A 151 -3.95 -4.63 -8.85
C ALA A 151 -2.65 -4.57 -9.65
N GLU A 152 -2.52 -3.53 -10.46
CA GLU A 152 -1.34 -3.23 -11.26
C GLU A 152 -0.91 -1.79 -11.02
N VAL A 153 0.38 -1.58 -10.78
CA VAL A 153 0.97 -0.28 -10.51
C VAL A 153 2.09 -0.05 -11.49
N SER A 154 2.05 1.11 -12.14
CA SER A 154 3.09 1.57 -13.05
C SER A 154 3.49 2.99 -12.70
N HIS A 155 4.79 3.23 -12.66
CA HIS A 155 5.31 4.59 -12.53
C HIS A 155 4.88 5.43 -13.73
N ASN A 156 4.28 6.59 -13.46
CA ASN A 156 3.81 7.51 -14.48
C ASN A 156 4.82 8.63 -14.65
N PHE A 157 5.73 8.46 -15.62
CA PHE A 157 6.75 9.44 -15.95
C PHE A 157 6.10 10.58 -16.74
N THR A 158 5.64 11.63 -16.05
CA THR A 158 5.27 12.89 -16.69
C THR A 158 6.50 13.74 -16.92
N TRP A 159 6.74 14.17 -18.17
CA TRP A 159 7.76 15.14 -18.54
C TRP A 159 7.59 16.42 -17.71
N GLY A 160 8.42 16.60 -16.68
CA GLY A 160 8.25 17.64 -15.65
C GLY A 160 8.18 17.12 -14.20
N SER A 161 8.34 15.82 -13.94
CA SER A 161 8.56 15.27 -12.60
C SER A 161 9.89 15.79 -12.02
N CYS A 162 9.85 16.98 -11.41
CA CYS A 162 10.95 17.51 -10.61
C CYS A 162 11.28 16.58 -9.45
N LYS A 163 12.55 16.57 -9.04
CA LYS A 163 13.05 15.85 -7.85
C LYS A 163 12.11 16.10 -6.65
N GLY A 164 11.41 15.06 -6.19
CA GLY A 164 10.47 15.12 -5.06
C GLY A 164 8.97 15.19 -5.40
N LYS A 165 8.59 15.09 -6.68
CA LYS A 165 7.22 14.83 -7.12
C LYS A 165 7.17 13.59 -8.01
N GLU A 166 6.45 12.58 -7.56
CA GLU A 166 6.30 11.31 -8.28
C GLU A 166 4.82 10.99 -8.45
N SER A 167 4.48 10.26 -9.51
CA SER A 167 3.11 9.84 -9.75
C SER A 167 3.05 8.39 -10.21
N PHE A 168 2.08 7.64 -9.70
CA PHE A 168 1.88 6.24 -10.01
C PHE A 168 0.46 6.05 -10.53
N LYS A 169 0.34 5.41 -11.69
CA LYS A 169 -0.94 4.90 -12.18
C LYS A 169 -1.20 3.56 -11.50
N VAL A 170 -2.35 3.44 -10.88
CA VAL A 170 -2.78 2.27 -10.15
C VAL A 170 -4.10 1.80 -10.74
N LYS A 171 -4.12 0.56 -11.23
CA LYS A 171 -5.33 -0.12 -11.67
C LYS A 171 -5.74 -1.11 -10.59
N VAL A 172 -6.90 -0.92 -9.99
CA VAL A 172 -7.51 -1.80 -8.98
C VAL A 172 -8.63 -2.58 -9.65
N TYR A 173 -8.58 -3.91 -9.58
CA TYR A 173 -9.63 -4.76 -10.17
C TYR A 173 -10.93 -4.72 -9.34
N PRO A 174 -12.08 -5.14 -9.91
CA PRO A 174 -13.37 -5.12 -9.22
C PRO A 174 -13.31 -5.83 -7.87
N GLU A 175 -14.06 -5.29 -6.90
CA GLU A 175 -14.23 -5.83 -5.55
C GLU A 175 -12.94 -5.94 -4.73
N VAL A 176 -11.91 -5.20 -5.12
CA VAL A 176 -10.64 -5.08 -4.39
C VAL A 176 -10.61 -3.77 -3.61
N ASP A 177 -10.22 -3.86 -2.35
CA ASP A 177 -10.05 -2.72 -1.46
C ASP A 177 -8.94 -1.76 -1.95
N TYR A 178 -9.32 -0.59 -2.48
CA TYR A 178 -8.35 0.35 -3.03
C TYR A 178 -7.51 1.07 -1.96
N ALA A 179 -7.99 1.17 -0.71
CA ALA A 179 -7.22 1.73 0.40
C ALA A 179 -6.06 0.79 0.77
N PHE A 180 -6.31 -0.52 0.74
CA PHE A 180 -5.26 -1.53 0.88
C PHE A 180 -4.22 -1.46 -0.25
N ILE A 181 -4.66 -1.34 -1.51
CA ILE A 181 -3.71 -1.20 -2.63
C ILE A 181 -2.88 0.08 -2.50
N ALA A 182 -3.50 1.21 -2.14
CA ALA A 182 -2.80 2.46 -1.89
C ALA A 182 -1.75 2.34 -0.76
N ALA A 183 -2.08 1.61 0.32
CA ALA A 183 -1.12 1.33 1.38
C ALA A 183 0.11 0.56 0.89
N LEU A 184 -0.06 -0.42 0.01
CA LEU A 184 1.04 -1.18 -0.59
C LEU A 184 1.92 -0.29 -1.49
N VAL A 185 1.34 0.66 -2.22
CA VAL A 185 2.09 1.67 -2.99
C VAL A 185 2.97 2.50 -2.08
N VAL A 186 2.41 3.01 -0.98
CA VAL A 186 3.18 3.79 0.01
C VAL A 186 4.31 2.95 0.60
N ILE A 187 4.04 1.71 1.04
CA ILE A 187 5.06 0.82 1.62
C ILE A 187 6.18 0.50 0.63
N MET A 188 5.84 0.14 -0.62
CA MET A 188 6.83 -0.16 -1.66
C MET A 188 7.76 1.02 -1.89
N HIS A 189 7.19 2.22 -1.93
CA HIS A 189 7.92 3.45 -2.17
C HIS A 189 8.75 3.90 -0.94
N GLU A 190 8.26 3.72 0.29
CA GLU A 190 9.04 3.97 1.53
C GLU A 190 10.21 3.00 1.71
N ASN A 191 10.11 1.78 1.17
CA ASN A 191 11.19 0.80 1.15
C ASN A 191 12.24 1.09 0.06
N ASP A 192 11.95 1.97 -0.90
CA ASP A 192 12.88 2.42 -1.93
C ASP A 192 13.82 3.51 -1.44
N ASN A 193 13.26 4.50 -0.77
CA ASN A 193 14.02 5.65 -0.26
C ASN A 193 14.74 5.35 1.07
N ALA A 194 15.00 4.07 1.41
CA ALA A 194 15.60 3.62 2.68
C ALA A 194 17.00 3.07 2.47
#